data_AF-A0A926BLF6-F1
#
_entry.id   AF-A0A926BLF6-F1
#
_cell.length_a   1.000
_cell.length_b   1.000
_cell.length_c   1.000
_cell.angle_alpha   90.00
_cell.angle_beta   90.00
_cell.angle_gamma   90.00
#
_symmetry.space_group_name_H-M   'P 1'
#
loop_
_entity.id
_entity.type
_entity.pdbx_description
1 polymer ?
#
loop_
_entity_poly.entity_id
_entity_poly.type
_entity_poly.pdbx_seq_one_letter_code
_entity_poly.pdbx_strand_id
1 'polypeptide(L)'
;FGYGHAVSVIIVSEGATSWDVFPAAKDVILYEQQGCLSPHIIYYEGKISVSLGLLEPCFEKCCFDLRVPPVTAHKAITVRQARDVALFSGWQVLGDESFQTTMIINNKPTPYPEPVGHSVIYISPVQSPENLRELLQPVWGIVTCAGVAGELSSQWGSVLREAGVSRICKPGEMQTPPLDWANGNRDLLAELLRLPQ
;
A
#
# COMPACT_ATOMS: atom_id res chain seq x y z
N PHE A 1 18.28 -9.17 16.49
CA PHE A 1 17.48 -7.95 16.76
C PHE A 1 16.69 -7.63 15.49
N GLY A 2 15.46 -8.15 15.38
CA GLY A 2 14.61 -7.90 14.22
C GLY A 2 13.79 -6.64 14.47
N TYR A 3 14.09 -5.57 13.75
CA TYR A 3 13.33 -4.33 13.84
C TYR A 3 11.93 -4.56 13.24
N GLY A 4 10.88 -4.03 13.87
CA GLY A 4 9.51 -4.11 13.36
C GLY A 4 9.43 -3.56 11.93
N HIS A 5 8.82 -4.33 11.03
CA HIS A 5 8.74 -4.00 9.61
C HIS A 5 8.00 -2.66 9.42
N ALA A 6 8.67 -1.68 8.86
CA ALA A 6 8.03 -0.45 8.41
C ALA A 6 7.05 -0.76 7.28
N VAL A 7 5.91 -0.08 7.29
CA VAL A 7 4.84 -0.30 6.31
C VAL A 7 4.46 0.99 5.59
N SER A 8 3.78 0.84 4.46
CA SER A 8 3.28 1.98 3.68
C SER A 8 1.83 1.80 3.25
N VAL A 9 1.20 2.93 2.94
CA VAL A 9 -0.20 3.02 2.49
C VAL A 9 -0.32 3.95 1.29
N ILE A 10 -1.44 3.85 0.58
CA ILE A 10 -1.87 4.89 -0.36
C ILE A 10 -3.21 5.42 0.11
N ILE A 11 -3.39 6.74 0.06
CA ILE A 11 -4.66 7.42 0.29
C ILE A 11 -5.11 8.03 -1.05
N VAL A 12 -6.37 7.82 -1.41
CA VAL A 12 -6.99 8.36 -2.62
C VAL A 12 -8.11 9.28 -2.19
N SER A 13 -8.05 10.55 -2.57
CA SER A 13 -9.09 11.52 -2.21
C SER A 13 -10.37 11.32 -3.04
N GLU A 14 -11.50 11.84 -2.54
CA GLU A 14 -12.82 11.63 -3.18
C GLU A 14 -12.85 12.11 -4.64
N GLY A 15 -12.12 13.20 -4.94
CA GLY A 15 -12.03 13.81 -6.27
C GLY A 15 -10.95 13.21 -7.19
N ALA A 16 -10.17 12.23 -6.72
CA ALA A 16 -9.13 11.61 -7.52
C ALA A 16 -9.71 10.77 -8.67
N THR A 17 -8.98 10.72 -9.77
CA THR A 17 -9.35 9.92 -10.94
C THR A 17 -8.57 8.60 -10.97
N SER A 18 -8.96 7.69 -11.85
CA SER A 18 -8.20 6.44 -12.05
C SER A 18 -6.76 6.72 -12.51
N TRP A 19 -6.51 7.82 -13.22
CA TRP A 19 -5.18 8.23 -13.68
C TRP A 19 -4.25 8.62 -12.53
N ASP A 20 -4.79 9.16 -11.44
CA ASP A 20 -4.01 9.49 -10.25
C ASP A 20 -3.59 8.23 -9.49
N VAL A 21 -4.33 7.13 -9.64
CA VAL A 21 -4.10 5.85 -8.96
C VAL A 21 -3.26 4.90 -9.79
N PHE A 22 -3.35 4.90 -11.12
CA PHE A 22 -2.59 3.99 -12.00
C PHE A 22 -1.09 3.87 -11.68
N PRO A 23 -0.36 4.96 -11.36
CA PRO A 23 1.05 4.85 -11.00
C PRO A 23 1.32 3.99 -9.76
N ALA A 24 0.33 3.78 -8.88
CA ALA A 24 0.42 2.88 -7.72
C ALA A 24 0.80 1.45 -8.09
N ALA A 25 0.46 1.00 -9.30
CA ALA A 25 0.81 -0.34 -9.79
C ALA A 25 2.31 -0.60 -9.64
N LYS A 26 3.15 0.37 -10.03
CA LYS A 26 4.60 0.28 -9.92
C LYS A 26 5.05 0.15 -8.47
N ASP A 27 4.46 0.91 -7.56
CA ASP A 27 4.84 0.90 -6.14
C ASP A 27 4.48 -0.41 -5.45
N VAL A 28 3.37 -1.02 -5.88
CA VAL A 28 2.92 -2.35 -5.43
C VAL A 28 3.82 -3.45 -6.00
N ILE A 29 4.06 -3.45 -7.30
CA ILE A 29 4.70 -4.58 -7.99
C ILE A 29 6.21 -4.67 -7.71
N LEU A 30 6.87 -3.52 -7.59
CA LEU A 30 8.32 -3.50 -7.36
C LEU A 30 8.69 -4.19 -6.05
N TYR A 31 9.78 -4.96 -6.12
CA TYR A 31 10.35 -5.71 -5.00
C TYR A 31 9.37 -6.72 -4.35
N GLU A 32 8.34 -7.16 -5.08
CA GLU A 32 7.33 -8.12 -4.62
C GLU A 32 6.65 -7.72 -3.29
N GLN A 33 6.50 -6.42 -3.07
CA GLN A 33 6.00 -5.81 -1.84
C GLN A 33 6.82 -6.10 -0.57
N GLN A 34 8.06 -6.56 -0.68
CA GLN A 34 8.90 -6.84 0.50
C GLN A 34 9.63 -5.59 1.03
N GLY A 35 9.48 -4.44 0.36
CA GLY A 35 10.11 -3.18 0.74
C GLY A 35 9.29 -2.41 1.78
N CYS A 36 9.95 -1.66 2.67
CA CYS A 36 9.27 -0.79 3.64
C CYS A 36 8.39 0.30 2.98
N LEU A 37 8.70 0.65 1.74
CA LEU A 37 7.97 1.63 0.92
C LEU A 37 6.83 1.01 0.12
N SER A 38 6.73 -0.33 0.10
CA SER A 38 5.68 -1.02 -0.63
C SER A 38 4.34 -0.88 0.09
N PRO A 39 3.30 -0.37 -0.60
CA PRO A 39 1.98 -0.28 -0.01
C PRO A 39 1.28 -1.64 -0.02
N HIS A 40 0.53 -1.91 1.07
CA HIS A 40 -0.32 -3.11 1.19
C HIS A 40 -1.81 -2.78 1.21
N ILE A 41 -2.17 -1.51 1.37
CA ILE A 41 -3.55 -1.06 1.30
C ILE A 41 -3.67 0.32 0.65
N ILE A 42 -4.71 0.48 -0.16
CA ILE A 42 -5.21 1.73 -0.73
C ILE A 42 -6.49 2.09 0.04
N TYR A 43 -6.45 3.20 0.77
CA TYR A 43 -7.61 3.78 1.41
C TYR A 43 -8.26 4.82 0.50
N TYR A 44 -9.54 4.67 0.21
CA TYR A 44 -10.31 5.58 -0.63
C TYR A 44 -11.20 6.48 0.22
N GLU A 45 -11.02 7.79 0.15
CA GLU A 45 -11.87 8.75 0.87
C GLU A 45 -13.32 8.65 0.36
N GLY A 46 -14.23 8.33 1.28
CA GLY A 46 -15.64 8.10 0.95
C GLY A 46 -15.87 6.72 0.34
N LYS A 47 -16.56 6.68 -0.81
CA LYS A 47 -16.85 5.43 -1.53
C LYS A 47 -15.82 5.21 -2.62
N ILE A 48 -15.42 3.97 -2.83
CA ILE A 48 -14.56 3.57 -3.94
C ILE A 48 -15.28 3.93 -5.25
N SER A 49 -14.84 5.02 -5.89
CA SER A 49 -15.44 5.58 -7.10
C SER A 49 -14.57 5.40 -8.34
N VAL A 50 -13.29 5.04 -8.16
CA VAL A 50 -12.41 4.63 -9.27
C VAL A 50 -12.95 3.39 -9.96
N SER A 51 -12.80 3.35 -11.28
CA SER A 51 -13.18 2.20 -12.07
C SER A 51 -12.19 1.08 -11.82
N LEU A 52 -12.58 0.12 -10.97
CA LEU A 52 -11.78 -1.08 -10.71
C LEU A 52 -11.46 -1.84 -12.01
N GLY A 53 -12.39 -1.82 -12.97
CA GLY A 53 -12.19 -2.40 -14.31
C GLY A 53 -11.14 -1.70 -15.17
N LEU A 54 -10.68 -0.50 -14.80
CA LEU A 54 -9.53 0.15 -15.42
C LEU A 54 -8.23 -0.06 -14.62
N LEU A 55 -8.32 -0.28 -13.30
CA LEU A 55 -7.16 -0.53 -12.44
C LEU A 55 -6.51 -1.88 -12.75
N GLU A 56 -7.30 -2.94 -12.89
CA GLU A 56 -6.78 -4.30 -13.12
C GLU A 56 -5.92 -4.38 -14.41
N PRO A 57 -6.39 -3.94 -15.59
CA PRO A 57 -5.55 -3.90 -16.80
C PRO A 57 -4.30 -3.02 -16.68
N CYS A 58 -4.36 -1.96 -15.85
CA CYS A 58 -3.19 -1.11 -15.60
C CYS A 58 -2.10 -1.86 -14.80
N PHE A 59 -2.49 -2.63 -13.79
CA PHE A 59 -1.57 -3.45 -13.01
C PHE A 59 -0.99 -4.59 -13.85
N GLU A 60 -1.81 -5.25 -14.68
CA GLU A 60 -1.33 -6.26 -15.63
C GLU A 60 -0.31 -5.68 -16.61
N LYS A 61 -0.62 -4.51 -17.20
CA LYS A 61 0.32 -3.80 -18.07
C LYS A 61 1.62 -3.46 -17.34
N CYS A 62 1.54 -3.03 -16.08
CA CYS A 62 2.72 -2.72 -15.27
C CYS A 62 3.59 -3.97 -15.03
N CYS A 63 2.98 -5.12 -14.72
CA CYS A 63 3.69 -6.39 -14.63
C CYS A 63 4.42 -6.75 -15.93
N PHE A 64 3.73 -6.58 -17.07
CA PHE A 64 4.33 -6.79 -18.39
C PHE A 64 5.52 -5.86 -18.65
N ASP A 65 5.35 -4.55 -18.42
CA ASP A 65 6.38 -3.54 -18.65
C ASP A 65 7.62 -3.76 -17.74
N LEU A 66 7.39 -4.16 -16.49
CA LEU A 66 8.45 -4.48 -15.52
C LEU A 66 9.03 -5.89 -15.71
N ARG A 67 8.49 -6.69 -16.64
CA ARG A 67 8.89 -8.08 -16.91
C ARG A 67 8.88 -8.95 -15.64
N VAL A 68 7.82 -8.81 -14.85
CA VAL A 68 7.62 -9.61 -13.63
C VAL A 68 7.59 -11.09 -14.02
N PRO A 69 8.40 -11.95 -13.36
CA PRO A 69 8.40 -13.37 -13.69
C PRO A 69 7.06 -14.02 -13.27
N PRO A 70 6.68 -15.15 -13.90
CA PRO A 70 5.53 -15.93 -13.47
C PRO A 70 5.63 -16.32 -11.98
N VAL A 71 4.47 -16.37 -11.32
CA VAL A 71 4.38 -16.71 -9.91
C VAL A 71 4.77 -18.17 -9.68
N THR A 72 5.62 -18.43 -8.69
CA THR A 72 6.01 -19.79 -8.32
C THR A 72 4.88 -20.49 -7.57
N ALA A 73 4.86 -21.83 -7.58
CA ALA A 73 3.82 -22.60 -6.88
C ALA A 73 3.69 -22.23 -5.39
N HIS A 74 4.80 -21.96 -4.71
CA HIS A 74 4.79 -21.56 -3.31
C HIS A 74 4.09 -20.21 -3.09
N LYS A 75 4.44 -19.20 -3.90
CA LYS A 75 3.80 -17.87 -3.86
C LYS A 75 2.32 -17.95 -4.22
N ALA A 76 1.97 -18.76 -5.20
CA ALA A 76 0.60 -18.96 -5.63
C ALA A 76 -0.29 -19.52 -4.51
N ILE A 77 0.24 -20.37 -3.62
CA ILE A 77 -0.51 -20.86 -2.46
C ILE A 77 -0.86 -19.70 -1.52
N THR A 78 0.11 -18.86 -1.17
CA THR A 78 -0.10 -17.71 -0.28
C THR A 78 -1.12 -16.73 -0.86
N VAL A 79 -0.98 -16.37 -2.14
CA VAL A 79 -1.94 -15.48 -2.82
C VAL A 79 -3.33 -16.12 -2.88
N ARG A 80 -3.43 -17.40 -3.21
CA ARG A 80 -4.72 -18.13 -3.25
C ARG A 80 -5.39 -18.13 -1.89
N GLN A 81 -4.67 -18.41 -0.81
CA GLN A 81 -5.23 -18.37 0.54
C GLN A 81 -5.79 -17.00 0.89
N ALA A 82 -5.09 -15.92 0.55
CA ALA A 82 -5.59 -14.55 0.75
C ALA A 82 -6.87 -14.28 -0.06
N ARG A 83 -6.92 -14.72 -1.34
CA ARG A 83 -8.12 -14.61 -2.19
C ARG A 83 -9.30 -15.40 -1.60
N ASP A 84 -9.08 -16.62 -1.15
CA ASP A 84 -10.12 -17.49 -0.58
C ASP A 84 -10.70 -16.91 0.71
N VAL A 85 -9.86 -16.39 1.60
CA VAL A 85 -10.30 -15.71 2.84
C VAL A 85 -11.12 -14.46 2.52
N ALA A 86 -10.71 -13.67 1.52
CA ALA A 86 -11.44 -12.49 1.10
C ALA A 86 -12.83 -12.87 0.53
N LEU A 87 -12.88 -13.86 -0.36
CA LEU A 87 -14.14 -14.36 -0.94
C LEU A 87 -15.08 -14.91 0.14
N PHE A 88 -14.55 -15.69 1.10
CA PHE A 88 -15.32 -16.21 2.23
C PHE A 88 -15.88 -15.07 3.11
N SER A 89 -15.15 -13.97 3.23
CA SER A 89 -15.57 -12.76 3.94
C SER A 89 -16.59 -11.91 3.17
N GLY A 90 -16.99 -12.35 1.96
CA GLY A 90 -17.90 -11.62 1.08
C GLY A 90 -17.26 -10.41 0.40
N TRP A 91 -15.93 -10.36 0.33
CA TRP A 91 -15.20 -9.29 -0.35
C TRP A 91 -15.05 -9.62 -1.84
N GLN A 92 -14.81 -8.58 -2.64
CA GLN A 92 -14.53 -8.76 -4.05
C GLN A 92 -13.03 -9.00 -4.26
N VAL A 93 -12.70 -9.89 -5.19
CA VAL A 93 -11.32 -10.15 -5.60
C VAL A 93 -11.22 -9.94 -7.11
N LEU A 94 -10.22 -9.16 -7.53
CA LEU A 94 -9.81 -9.00 -8.93
C LEU A 94 -8.38 -9.52 -9.10
N GLY A 95 -8.04 -9.98 -10.30
CA GLY A 95 -6.78 -10.60 -10.65
C GLY A 95 -6.97 -11.90 -11.44
N ASP A 96 -6.02 -12.18 -12.31
CA ASP A 96 -6.04 -13.34 -13.20
C ASP A 96 -5.73 -14.67 -12.47
N GLU A 97 -5.81 -15.79 -13.20
CA GLU A 97 -5.39 -17.12 -12.71
C GLU A 97 -3.88 -17.29 -12.61
N SER A 98 -3.08 -16.33 -13.11
CA SER A 98 -1.62 -16.37 -13.03
C SER A 98 -1.10 -15.90 -11.67
N PHE A 99 -1.96 -15.28 -10.86
CA PHE A 99 -1.67 -14.75 -9.52
C PHE A 99 -0.61 -13.64 -9.49
N GLN A 100 -0.22 -13.09 -10.65
CA GLN A 100 0.81 -12.04 -10.73
C GLN A 100 0.39 -10.73 -10.07
N THR A 101 -0.90 -10.45 -10.05
CA THR A 101 -1.51 -9.31 -9.38
C THR A 101 -2.80 -9.78 -8.71
N THR A 102 -3.14 -9.17 -7.58
CA THR A 102 -4.42 -9.41 -6.91
C THR A 102 -4.87 -8.12 -6.23
N MET A 103 -6.12 -7.74 -6.46
CA MET A 103 -6.77 -6.66 -5.72
C MET A 103 -7.88 -7.24 -4.88
N ILE A 104 -7.82 -6.99 -3.57
CA ILE A 104 -8.85 -7.41 -2.62
C ILE A 104 -9.64 -6.17 -2.21
N ILE A 105 -10.92 -6.13 -2.58
CA ILE A 105 -11.76 -4.95 -2.40
C ILE A 105 -12.82 -5.21 -1.33
N ASN A 106 -12.80 -4.39 -0.28
CA ASN A 106 -13.86 -4.32 0.72
C ASN A 106 -14.60 -2.99 0.60
N ASN A 107 -15.93 -3.02 0.58
CA ASN A 107 -16.78 -1.83 0.55
C ASN A 107 -17.06 -1.23 1.93
N LYS A 108 -16.46 -1.79 2.98
CA LYS A 108 -16.47 -1.27 4.35
C LYS A 108 -15.06 -0.91 4.81
N PRO A 109 -14.91 0.11 5.69
CA PRO A 109 -13.62 0.44 6.28
C PRO A 109 -13.00 -0.77 6.96
N THR A 110 -11.75 -1.07 6.60
CA THR A 110 -11.01 -2.23 7.11
C THR A 110 -9.69 -1.76 7.73
N PRO A 111 -9.33 -2.26 8.93
CA PRO A 111 -8.02 -1.99 9.50
C PRO A 111 -6.89 -2.41 8.55
N TYR A 112 -5.70 -1.88 8.79
CA TYR A 112 -4.52 -2.27 8.03
C TYR A 112 -4.36 -3.80 8.04
N PRO A 113 -4.30 -4.45 6.88
CA PRO A 113 -4.24 -5.91 6.78
C PRO A 113 -2.83 -6.43 7.06
N GLU A 114 -2.73 -7.71 7.41
CA GLU A 114 -1.42 -8.37 7.39
C GLU A 114 -0.86 -8.36 5.97
N PRO A 115 0.40 -7.92 5.75
CA PRO A 115 1.03 -7.95 4.44
C PRO A 115 1.13 -9.38 3.87
N VAL A 116 0.45 -9.63 2.75
CA VAL A 116 0.53 -10.91 2.02
C VAL A 116 1.78 -10.97 1.15
N GLY A 117 2.22 -9.81 0.63
CA GLY A 117 3.25 -9.71 -0.39
C GLY A 117 2.75 -10.13 -1.79
N HIS A 118 3.68 -10.24 -2.74
CA HIS A 118 3.42 -10.81 -4.08
C HIS A 118 2.34 -10.07 -4.89
N SER A 119 2.40 -8.74 -4.90
CA SER A 119 1.49 -7.85 -5.65
C SER A 119 0.01 -8.01 -5.26
N VAL A 120 -0.24 -8.34 -4.00
CA VAL A 120 -1.58 -8.35 -3.39
C VAL A 120 -1.82 -6.99 -2.74
N ILE A 121 -2.81 -6.26 -3.22
CA ILE A 121 -3.18 -4.95 -2.68
C ILE A 121 -4.62 -4.96 -2.16
N TYR A 122 -4.82 -4.48 -0.95
CA TYR A 122 -6.15 -4.27 -0.39
C TYR A 122 -6.67 -2.89 -0.79
N ILE A 123 -7.97 -2.79 -1.05
CA ILE A 123 -8.66 -1.54 -1.35
C ILE A 123 -9.85 -1.42 -0.42
N SER A 124 -9.89 -0.36 0.38
CA SER A 124 -10.91 -0.16 1.40
C SER A 124 -11.33 1.32 1.48
N PRO A 125 -12.60 1.64 1.71
CA PRO A 125 -13.01 3.02 1.97
C PRO A 125 -12.50 3.51 3.32
N VAL A 126 -12.32 4.82 3.44
CA VAL A 126 -12.05 5.53 4.68
C VAL A 126 -12.96 6.76 4.74
N GLN A 127 -13.62 6.97 5.88
CA GLN A 127 -14.71 7.95 5.95
C GLN A 127 -14.24 9.34 6.38
N SER A 128 -13.19 9.40 7.20
CA SER A 128 -12.63 10.63 7.75
C SER A 128 -11.19 10.41 8.22
N PRO A 129 -10.44 11.48 8.53
CA PRO A 129 -9.13 11.38 9.16
C PRO A 129 -9.15 10.62 10.50
N GLU A 130 -10.19 10.77 11.31
CA GLU A 130 -10.36 10.04 12.58
C GLU A 130 -10.58 8.55 12.33
N ASN A 131 -11.41 8.21 11.34
CA ASN A 131 -11.57 6.83 10.93
C ASN A 131 -10.22 6.25 10.43
N LEU A 132 -9.44 7.00 9.64
CA LEU A 132 -8.10 6.57 9.22
C LEU A 132 -7.20 6.26 10.43
N ARG A 133 -7.24 7.09 11.47
CA ARG A 133 -6.48 6.84 12.71
C ARG A 133 -6.84 5.49 13.32
N GLU A 134 -8.12 5.16 13.38
CA GLU A 134 -8.59 3.87 13.89
C GLU A 134 -8.13 2.70 13.00
N LEU A 135 -8.24 2.84 11.67
CA LEU A 135 -7.85 1.80 10.73
C LEU A 135 -6.33 1.53 10.76
N LEU A 136 -5.52 2.55 11.04
CA LEU A 136 -4.06 2.44 11.15
C LEU A 136 -3.56 1.98 12.53
N GLN A 137 -4.43 1.79 13.54
CA GLN A 137 -4.00 1.35 14.87
C GLN A 137 -3.09 0.10 14.87
N PRO A 138 -3.33 -0.95 14.05
CA PRO A 138 -2.46 -2.13 14.03
C PRO A 138 -1.01 -1.83 13.65
N VAL A 139 -0.77 -0.74 12.93
CA VAL A 139 0.55 -0.32 12.40
C VAL A 139 0.92 1.10 12.83
N TRP A 140 0.31 1.59 13.91
CA TRP A 140 0.51 2.96 14.36
C TRP A 140 1.97 3.21 14.75
N GLY A 141 2.58 4.28 14.24
CA GLY A 141 3.97 4.65 14.50
C GLY A 141 5.00 3.94 13.63
N ILE A 142 4.59 2.97 12.80
CA ILE A 142 5.47 2.27 11.84
C ILE A 142 5.07 2.47 10.38
N VAL A 143 4.08 3.34 10.11
CA VAL A 143 3.75 3.75 8.73
C VAL A 143 4.76 4.78 8.26
N THR A 144 5.69 4.40 7.36
CA THR A 144 6.80 5.29 6.99
C THR A 144 6.54 6.16 5.77
N CYS A 145 5.73 5.69 4.83
CA CYS A 145 5.40 6.40 3.59
C CYS A 145 3.91 6.31 3.28
N ALA A 146 3.35 7.41 2.78
CA ALA A 146 2.00 7.49 2.24
C ALA A 146 2.04 8.04 0.80
N GLY A 147 1.54 7.25 -0.15
CA GLY A 147 1.20 7.75 -1.48
C GLY A 147 -0.14 8.49 -1.41
N VAL A 148 -0.25 9.65 -2.05
CA VAL A 148 -1.49 10.44 -2.07
C VAL A 148 -1.90 10.69 -3.52
N ALA A 149 -3.04 10.10 -3.90
CA ALA A 149 -3.69 10.34 -5.19
C ALA A 149 -4.77 11.42 -5.01
N GLY A 150 -4.69 12.47 -5.84
CA GLY A 150 -5.55 13.65 -5.72
C GLY A 150 -5.08 14.62 -4.63
N GLU A 151 -5.99 15.49 -4.19
CA GLU A 151 -5.72 16.50 -3.16
C GLU A 151 -6.38 16.11 -1.84
N LEU A 152 -5.60 16.06 -0.76
CA LEU A 152 -6.11 15.82 0.60
C LEU A 152 -6.15 17.12 1.41
N SER A 153 -7.13 17.22 2.29
CA SER A 153 -7.18 18.30 3.27
C SER A 153 -6.01 18.22 4.27
N SER A 154 -5.73 19.34 4.95
CA SER A 154 -4.67 19.41 5.96
C SER A 154 -4.88 18.43 7.13
N GLN A 155 -6.13 18.04 7.43
CA GLN A 155 -6.46 17.11 8.51
C GLN A 155 -5.92 15.70 8.22
N TRP A 156 -6.05 15.21 6.99
CA TRP A 156 -5.45 13.94 6.56
C TRP A 156 -3.93 13.97 6.71
N GLY A 157 -3.30 15.07 6.31
CA GLY A 157 -1.86 15.28 6.48
C GLY A 157 -1.41 15.20 7.95
N SER A 158 -2.20 15.74 8.89
CA SER A 158 -1.91 15.64 10.33
C SER A 158 -1.95 14.19 10.80
N VAL A 159 -3.03 13.46 10.49
CA VAL A 159 -3.19 12.06 10.91
C VAL A 159 -2.07 11.18 10.36
N LEU A 160 -1.67 11.37 9.10
CA LEU A 160 -0.56 10.63 8.51
C LEU A 160 0.76 10.89 9.26
N ARG A 161 1.09 12.16 9.56
CA ARG A 161 2.30 12.49 10.31
C ARG A 161 2.29 11.87 11.71
N GLU A 162 1.14 11.93 12.39
CA GLU A 162 0.97 11.34 13.72
C GLU A 162 1.06 9.80 13.69
N ALA A 163 0.68 9.17 12.57
CA ALA A 163 0.85 7.73 12.34
C ALA A 163 2.32 7.33 12.09
N GLY A 164 3.24 8.30 12.00
CA GLY A 164 4.68 8.07 11.78
C GLY A 164 5.13 8.32 10.35
N VAL A 165 4.26 8.81 9.46
CA VAL A 165 4.58 9.01 8.04
C VAL A 165 5.65 10.09 7.91
N SER A 166 6.83 9.66 7.51
CA SER A 166 8.00 10.51 7.24
C SER A 166 8.10 10.94 5.77
N ARG A 167 7.29 10.33 4.89
CA ARG A 167 7.28 10.62 3.45
C ARG A 167 5.86 10.62 2.90
N ILE A 168 5.49 11.74 2.26
CA ILE A 168 4.25 11.85 1.49
C ILE A 168 4.63 12.18 0.05
N CYS A 169 4.13 11.41 -0.92
CA CYS A 169 4.44 11.59 -2.34
C CYS A 169 3.23 11.20 -3.20
N LYS A 170 3.35 11.33 -4.53
CA LYS A 170 2.38 10.78 -5.45
C LYS A 170 2.58 9.26 -5.61
N PRO A 171 1.53 8.48 -5.93
CA PRO A 171 1.72 7.12 -6.42
C PRO A 171 2.68 7.08 -7.62
N GLY A 172 3.41 5.99 -7.77
CA GLY A 172 4.49 5.76 -8.74
C GLY A 172 5.87 6.28 -8.31
N GLU A 173 5.91 7.10 -7.27
CA GLU A 173 7.12 7.70 -6.72
C GLU A 173 7.50 7.09 -5.37
N MET A 174 6.71 6.17 -4.79
CA MET A 174 6.98 5.64 -3.43
C MET A 174 8.33 4.94 -3.37
N GLN A 175 8.67 4.17 -4.41
CA GLN A 175 9.91 3.38 -4.48
C GLN A 175 11.15 4.20 -4.89
N THR A 176 11.01 5.52 -5.05
CA THR A 176 12.13 6.43 -5.40
C THR A 176 12.21 7.56 -4.37
N PRO A 177 12.61 7.27 -3.12
CA PRO A 177 12.80 8.31 -2.12
C PRO A 177 13.98 9.21 -2.51
N PRO A 178 13.92 10.51 -2.19
CA PRO A 178 15.06 11.39 -2.41
C PRO A 178 16.21 11.01 -1.46
N LEU A 179 17.45 11.33 -1.85
CA LEU A 179 18.65 10.90 -1.13
C LEU A 179 18.77 11.48 0.29
N ASP A 180 18.13 12.62 0.52
CA ASP A 180 18.08 13.32 1.81
C ASP A 180 16.92 12.88 2.71
N TRP A 181 16.11 11.91 2.28
CA TRP A 181 15.01 11.39 3.09
C TRP A 181 15.53 10.58 4.29
N ALA A 182 15.14 11.02 5.48
CA ALA A 182 15.35 10.27 6.71
C ALA A 182 14.38 9.08 6.77
N ASN A 183 14.82 7.90 6.32
CA ASN A 183 14.09 6.63 6.32
C ASN A 183 13.31 6.39 7.64
N GLY A 184 12.03 6.78 7.69
CA GLY A 184 11.19 6.62 8.88
C GLY A 184 11.63 7.47 10.09
N ASN A 185 12.15 8.69 9.86
CA ASN A 185 12.71 9.57 10.91
C ASN A 185 13.89 8.99 11.70
N ARG A 186 14.57 7.98 11.14
CA ARG A 186 15.78 7.42 11.75
C ARG A 186 17.01 8.13 11.23
N ASP A 187 17.83 8.63 12.15
CA ASP A 187 19.18 9.06 11.86
C ASP A 187 20.09 7.83 11.82
N LEU A 188 20.33 7.32 10.61
CA LEU A 188 21.18 6.15 10.37
C LEU A 188 22.61 6.35 10.90
N LEU A 189 23.10 7.60 10.95
CA LEU A 189 24.42 7.91 11.47
C LEU A 189 24.43 7.79 12.99
N ALA A 190 23.40 8.32 13.66
CA ALA A 190 23.22 8.16 15.10
C ALA A 190 23.03 6.69 15.51
N GLU A 191 22.39 5.86 14.66
CA GLU A 191 22.27 4.42 14.89
C GLU A 191 23.60 3.68 14.72
N LEU A 192 24.41 4.00 13.70
CA LEU A 192 25.75 3.44 13.51
C LEU A 192 26.70 3.77 14.68
N LEU A 193 26.58 4.96 15.24
CA LEU A 193 27.37 5.42 16.40
C LEU A 193 26.92 4.78 17.73
N ARG A 194 25.78 4.07 17.76
CA ARG A 194 25.23 3.38 18.95
C ARG A 194 25.62 1.90 19.05
N LEU A 195 26.42 1.36 18.12
CA LEU A 195 26.96 0.02 18.27
C LEU A 195 27.86 -0.02 19.53
N PRO A 196 27.60 -0.91 20.51
CA PRO A 196 28.54 -1.11 21.61
C PRO A 196 29.86 -1.65 21.03
N GLN A 197 30.98 -1.08 21.48
CA GLN A 197 32.31 -1.66 21.24
C GLN A 197 32.44 -3.01 21.95
#